data_AF-A0A2V5UT24-F1
#
_entry.id   AF-A0A2V5UT24-F1
#
_cell.length_a   1.000
_cell.length_b   1.000
_cell.length_c   1.000
_cell.angle_alpha   90.00
_cell.angle_beta   90.00
_cell.angle_gamma   90.00
#
_symmetry.space_group_name_H-M   'P 1'
#
loop_
_entity.id
_entity.type
_entity.pdbx_description
1 polymer ?
#
loop_
_entity_poly.entity_id
_entity_poly.type
_entity_poly.pdbx_seq_one_letter_code
_entity_poly.pdbx_strand_id
1 'polypeptide(L)'
;LSRWAGGLVERYGSKIPLVIGPLIAACGFGLFMLPGVNAGYWQTFFPAVVVLGIGMAISVAPLTTTVMNSIVQNRVGVASGINNAVARGAGLLAIAVLGIIMLQAFNHAMDRRLAGENLPPGAWQSLQAQRTKLAAASLPDEMDHMTKQLIGQTIAESFVHAFRLTMAIGGMLAAVSAMVAWVLIGTAGQKENSRRPKAFAD
;
A
#
# COMPACT_ATOMS: atom_id res chain seq x y z
N LEU A 1 16.13 -17.55 3.39
CA LEU A 1 15.66 -16.51 2.44
C LEU A 1 16.67 -16.24 1.31
N SER A 2 17.95 -15.95 1.60
CA SER A 2 19.02 -15.73 0.59
C SER A 2 19.14 -16.85 -0.48
N ARG A 3 19.16 -18.12 -0.09
CA ARG A 3 19.26 -19.27 -1.03
C ARG A 3 18.02 -19.47 -1.92
N TRP A 4 16.84 -19.05 -1.47
CA TRP A 4 15.59 -19.22 -2.22
C TRP A 4 15.39 -18.08 -3.22
N ALA A 5 15.75 -16.85 -2.83
CA ALA A 5 15.74 -15.68 -3.71
C ALA A 5 16.75 -15.81 -4.86
N GLY A 6 17.95 -16.36 -4.59
CA GLY A 6 18.95 -16.64 -5.63
C GLY A 6 18.46 -17.67 -6.66
N GLY A 7 17.95 -18.82 -6.21
CA GLY A 7 17.48 -19.88 -7.10
C GLY A 7 16.21 -19.54 -7.90
N LEU A 8 15.33 -18.67 -7.39
CA LEU A 8 14.13 -18.26 -8.11
C LEU A 8 14.44 -17.28 -9.25
N VAL A 9 15.38 -16.35 -9.03
CA VAL A 9 15.88 -15.44 -10.09
C VAL A 9 16.63 -16.21 -11.17
N GLU A 10 17.38 -17.25 -10.78
CA GLU A 10 18.18 -18.09 -11.68
C GLU A 10 17.34 -19.04 -12.55
N ARG A 11 16.16 -19.51 -12.07
CA ARG A 11 15.25 -20.40 -12.82
C ARG A 11 14.13 -19.70 -13.58
N TYR A 12 13.57 -18.59 -13.09
CA TYR A 12 12.33 -18.00 -13.63
C TYR A 12 12.48 -16.58 -14.20
N GLY A 13 13.64 -15.94 -14.01
CA GLY A 13 13.83 -14.53 -14.36
C GLY A 13 13.11 -13.58 -13.41
N SER A 14 13.66 -12.39 -13.22
CA SER A 14 13.15 -11.38 -12.28
C SER A 14 11.74 -10.88 -12.60
N LYS A 15 11.29 -11.03 -13.85
CA LYS A 15 10.01 -10.51 -14.35
C LYS A 15 8.80 -11.10 -13.63
N ILE A 16 8.74 -12.41 -13.45
CA ILE A 16 7.54 -13.10 -12.93
C ILE A 16 7.25 -12.66 -11.49
N PRO A 17 8.21 -12.70 -10.53
CA PRO A 17 7.96 -12.21 -9.17
C PRO A 17 7.58 -10.72 -9.11
N LEU A 18 8.17 -9.89 -9.97
CA LEU A 18 7.92 -8.44 -10.03
C LEU A 18 6.56 -8.06 -10.64
N VAL A 19 5.87 -9.01 -11.27
CA VAL A 19 4.50 -8.82 -11.78
C VAL A 19 3.49 -9.46 -10.84
N ILE A 20 3.72 -10.71 -10.45
CA ILE A 20 2.80 -11.46 -9.59
C ILE A 20 2.72 -10.86 -8.19
N GLY A 21 3.86 -10.48 -7.61
CA GLY A 21 3.90 -9.93 -6.26
C GLY A 21 3.06 -8.66 -6.10
N PRO A 22 3.22 -7.63 -6.95
CA PRO A 22 2.38 -6.42 -6.86
C PRO A 22 0.91 -6.67 -7.23
N LEU A 23 0.59 -7.63 -8.10
CA LEU A 23 -0.81 -8.01 -8.35
C LEU A 23 -1.46 -8.65 -7.12
N ILE A 24 -0.75 -9.54 -6.42
CA ILE A 24 -1.22 -10.11 -5.14
C ILE A 24 -1.40 -9.00 -4.10
N ALA A 25 -0.47 -8.04 -4.03
CA ALA A 25 -0.60 -6.88 -3.15
C ALA A 25 -1.83 -6.03 -3.51
N ALA A 26 -2.12 -5.82 -4.80
CA ALA A 26 -3.31 -5.12 -5.26
C ALA A 26 -4.60 -5.83 -4.83
N CYS A 27 -4.64 -7.17 -4.89
CA CYS A 27 -5.75 -7.96 -4.33
C CYS A 27 -5.87 -7.77 -2.81
N GLY A 28 -4.76 -7.74 -2.07
CA GLY A 28 -4.75 -7.46 -0.63
C GLY A 28 -5.35 -6.09 -0.30
N PHE A 29 -4.98 -5.04 -1.05
CA PHE A 29 -5.60 -3.72 -0.95
C PHE A 29 -7.10 -3.75 -1.27
N GLY A 30 -7.51 -4.50 -2.30
CA GLY A 30 -8.92 -4.70 -2.63
C GLY A 30 -9.72 -5.37 -1.52
N LEU A 31 -9.14 -6.35 -0.82
CA LEU A 31 -9.78 -7.01 0.33
C LEU A 31 -10.02 -6.02 1.49
N PHE A 32 -9.12 -5.07 1.72
CA PHE A 32 -9.32 -4.00 2.72
C PHE A 32 -10.49 -3.07 2.39
N MET A 33 -11.03 -3.11 1.17
CA MET A 33 -12.20 -2.31 0.82
C MET A 33 -13.53 -2.95 1.26
N LEU A 34 -13.53 -4.24 1.59
CA LEU A 34 -14.72 -4.98 2.02
C LEU A 34 -15.19 -4.66 3.45
N PRO A 35 -14.31 -4.55 4.49
CA PRO A 35 -14.74 -4.23 5.85
C PRO A 35 -15.65 -2.99 5.92
N GLY A 36 -16.69 -3.08 6.75
CA GLY A 36 -17.54 -1.97 7.18
C GLY A 36 -17.33 -1.66 8.67
N VAL A 37 -18.16 -0.77 9.23
CA VAL A 37 -18.03 -0.26 10.60
C VAL A 37 -18.05 -1.38 11.67
N ASN A 38 -18.75 -2.49 11.41
CA ASN A 38 -18.91 -3.60 12.36
C ASN A 38 -18.20 -4.90 11.90
N ALA A 39 -17.17 -4.79 11.08
CA ALA A 39 -16.49 -5.96 10.52
C ALA A 39 -15.61 -6.71 11.54
N GLY A 40 -15.73 -8.04 11.58
CA GLY A 40 -14.88 -8.88 12.41
C GLY A 40 -13.44 -8.94 11.89
N TYR A 41 -12.45 -8.75 12.78
CA TYR A 41 -11.02 -8.73 12.45
C TYR A 41 -10.57 -9.97 11.66
N TRP A 42 -10.88 -11.16 12.15
CA TRP A 42 -10.38 -12.43 11.60
C TRP A 42 -10.93 -12.75 10.21
N GLN A 43 -12.12 -12.25 9.88
CA GLN A 43 -12.79 -12.53 8.60
C GLN A 43 -12.45 -11.50 7.52
N THR A 44 -12.06 -10.29 7.91
CA THR A 44 -11.96 -9.17 6.98
C THR A 44 -10.55 -8.59 6.92
N PHE A 45 -10.00 -8.13 8.04
CA PHE A 45 -8.68 -7.51 8.08
C PHE A 45 -7.54 -8.53 8.03
N PHE A 46 -7.63 -9.61 8.80
CA PHE A 46 -6.55 -10.61 8.85
C PHE A 46 -6.24 -11.23 7.47
N PRO A 47 -7.24 -11.69 6.68
CA PRO A 47 -6.97 -12.21 5.34
C PRO A 47 -6.36 -11.15 4.41
N ALA A 48 -6.82 -9.90 4.49
CA ALA A 48 -6.28 -8.80 3.70
C ALA A 48 -4.79 -8.53 4.02
N VAL A 49 -4.43 -8.49 5.31
CA VAL A 49 -3.04 -8.35 5.78
C VAL A 49 -2.17 -9.49 5.27
N VAL A 50 -2.65 -10.74 5.37
CA VAL A 50 -1.90 -11.92 4.91
C VAL A 50 -1.65 -11.86 3.41
N VAL A 51 -2.68 -11.59 2.61
CA VAL A 51 -2.54 -11.49 1.14
C VAL A 51 -1.59 -10.37 0.75
N LEU A 52 -1.73 -9.19 1.36
CA LEU A 52 -0.83 -8.06 1.13
C LEU A 52 0.62 -8.42 1.50
N GLY A 53 0.83 -9.03 2.67
CA GLY A 53 2.14 -9.45 3.15
C GLY A 53 2.83 -10.46 2.23
N ILE A 54 2.07 -11.43 1.68
CA ILE A 54 2.57 -12.39 0.70
C ILE A 54 3.00 -11.67 -0.59
N GLY A 55 2.17 -10.77 -1.13
CA GLY A 55 2.51 -10.01 -2.34
C GLY A 55 3.77 -9.16 -2.16
N MET A 56 3.92 -8.52 -1.00
CA MET A 56 5.12 -7.74 -0.64
C MET A 56 6.35 -8.64 -0.50
N ALA A 57 6.24 -9.79 0.18
CA ALA A 57 7.37 -10.72 0.35
C ALA A 57 7.90 -11.26 -0.99
N ILE A 58 7.00 -11.55 -1.94
CA ILE A 58 7.36 -11.98 -3.30
C ILE A 58 8.09 -10.86 -4.07
N SER A 59 7.70 -9.61 -3.86
CA SER A 59 8.21 -8.47 -4.65
C SER A 59 9.54 -7.92 -4.12
N VAL A 60 9.68 -7.80 -2.79
CA VAL A 60 10.77 -7.02 -2.16
C VAL A 60 12.16 -7.59 -2.45
N ALA A 61 12.33 -8.90 -2.31
CA ALA A 61 13.65 -9.52 -2.49
C ALA A 61 14.12 -9.51 -3.97
N PRO A 62 13.29 -9.86 -4.97
CA PRO A 62 13.67 -9.78 -6.38
C PRO A 62 13.87 -8.35 -6.88
N LEU A 63 13.12 -7.37 -6.36
CA LEU A 63 13.24 -5.98 -6.80
C LEU A 63 14.65 -5.43 -6.61
N THR A 64 15.15 -5.50 -5.37
CA THR A 64 16.50 -4.99 -5.04
C THR A 64 17.56 -5.76 -5.81
N THR A 65 17.43 -7.09 -5.89
CA THR A 65 18.35 -7.95 -6.64
C THR A 65 18.42 -7.57 -8.12
N THR A 66 17.27 -7.32 -8.75
CA THR A 66 17.19 -6.97 -10.17
C THR A 66 17.86 -5.63 -10.45
N VAL A 67 17.63 -4.63 -9.60
CA VAL A 67 18.28 -3.32 -9.71
C VAL A 67 19.79 -3.48 -9.56
N MET A 68 20.26 -4.16 -8.51
CA MET A 68 21.69 -4.30 -8.25
C MET A 68 22.42 -5.12 -9.33
N ASN A 69 21.80 -6.17 -9.88
CA ASN A 69 22.39 -7.00 -10.92
C ASN A 69 22.56 -6.27 -12.27
N SER A 70 21.88 -5.13 -12.48
CA SER A 70 22.05 -4.30 -13.68
C SER A 70 23.23 -3.31 -13.61
N ILE A 71 23.94 -3.27 -12.48
CA ILE A 71 24.99 -2.28 -12.20
C ILE A 71 26.37 -2.94 -12.30
N VAL A 72 27.32 -2.24 -12.91
CA VAL A 72 28.72 -2.68 -12.97
C VAL A 72 29.33 -2.74 -11.56
N GLN A 73 30.11 -3.80 -11.26
CA GLN A 73 30.66 -4.10 -9.93
C GLN A 73 31.26 -2.88 -9.19
N ASN A 74 32.00 -2.01 -9.91
CA ASN A 74 32.67 -0.83 -9.34
C ASN A 74 31.72 0.29 -8.91
N ARG A 75 30.41 0.20 -9.16
CA ARG A 75 29.41 1.22 -8.81
C ARG A 75 28.28 0.71 -7.91
N VAL A 76 28.34 -0.55 -7.47
CA VAL A 76 27.27 -1.19 -6.68
C VAL A 76 26.99 -0.45 -5.36
N GLY A 77 28.04 0.06 -4.69
CA GLY A 77 27.90 0.84 -3.46
C GLY A 77 27.10 2.13 -3.64
N VAL A 78 27.40 2.89 -4.70
CA VAL A 78 26.68 4.12 -5.05
C VAL A 78 25.23 3.81 -5.45
N ALA A 79 25.03 2.77 -6.28
CA ALA A 79 23.69 2.37 -6.71
C ALA A 79 22.80 1.92 -5.54
N SER A 80 23.35 1.16 -4.59
CA SER A 80 22.64 0.76 -3.37
C SER A 80 22.29 1.97 -2.49
N GLY A 81 23.21 2.93 -2.37
CA GLY A 81 22.95 4.21 -1.69
C GLY A 81 21.78 4.97 -2.30
N ILE A 82 21.76 5.11 -3.63
CA ILE A 82 20.66 5.76 -4.37
C ILE A 82 19.34 4.98 -4.16
N ASN A 83 19.34 3.65 -4.31
CA ASN A 83 18.15 2.83 -4.11
C ASN A 83 17.55 3.01 -2.72
N ASN A 84 18.39 3.04 -1.67
CA ASN A 84 17.93 3.28 -0.30
C ASN A 84 17.39 4.70 -0.11
N ALA A 85 18.05 5.72 -0.67
CA ALA A 85 17.60 7.10 -0.59
C ALA A 85 16.24 7.28 -1.27
N VAL A 86 16.08 6.72 -2.48
CA VAL A 86 14.83 6.74 -3.24
C VAL A 86 13.73 5.98 -2.50
N ALA A 87 13.99 4.77 -2.01
CA ALA A 87 12.99 3.97 -1.31
C ALA A 87 12.46 4.67 -0.04
N ARG A 88 13.36 5.25 0.76
CA ARG A 88 12.97 6.00 1.97
C ARG A 88 12.24 7.29 1.61
N GLY A 89 12.73 8.05 0.64
CA GLY A 89 12.10 9.28 0.18
C GLY A 89 10.69 9.04 -0.37
N ALA A 90 10.53 8.02 -1.22
CA ALA A 90 9.24 7.60 -1.75
C ALA A 90 8.29 7.13 -0.63
N GLY A 91 8.79 6.38 0.37
CA GLY A 91 8.01 5.96 1.52
C GLY A 91 7.48 7.12 2.35
N LEU A 92 8.32 8.12 2.64
CA LEU A 92 7.92 9.32 3.38
C LEU A 92 6.90 10.14 2.61
N LEU A 93 7.12 10.34 1.30
CA LEU A 93 6.18 11.04 0.43
C LEU A 93 4.83 10.31 0.34
N ALA A 94 4.85 8.98 0.22
CA ALA A 94 3.63 8.18 0.17
C ALA A 94 2.82 8.33 1.47
N ILE A 95 3.47 8.27 2.64
CA ILE A 95 2.80 8.48 3.94
C ILE A 95 2.16 9.86 4.00
N ALA A 96 2.89 10.91 3.61
CA ALA A 96 2.39 12.28 3.65
C ALA A 96 1.18 12.48 2.71
N VAL A 97 1.29 12.04 1.45
CA VAL A 97 0.24 12.21 0.44
C VAL A 97 -1.00 11.39 0.81
N LEU A 98 -0.84 10.12 1.18
CA LEU A 98 -1.97 9.28 1.57
C LEU A 98 -2.65 9.77 2.86
N GLY A 99 -1.88 10.32 3.81
CA GLY A 99 -2.43 10.97 5.01
C GLY A 99 -3.29 12.19 4.69
N ILE A 100 -2.85 13.04 3.77
CA ILE A 100 -3.65 14.20 3.29
C ILE A 100 -4.92 13.72 2.59
N ILE A 101 -4.81 12.74 1.70
CA ILE A 101 -5.97 12.18 0.98
C ILE A 101 -6.98 11.59 1.97
N MET A 102 -6.51 10.81 2.95
CA MET A 102 -7.36 10.23 4.00
C MET A 102 -8.12 11.32 4.77
N LEU A 103 -7.41 12.38 5.21
CA LEU A 103 -8.02 13.46 5.97
C LEU A 103 -9.03 14.26 5.14
N GLN A 104 -8.69 14.59 3.89
CA GLN A 104 -9.59 15.34 3.01
C GLN A 104 -10.83 14.53 2.64
N ALA A 105 -10.66 13.26 2.28
CA ALA A 105 -11.78 12.38 1.95
C ALA A 105 -12.71 12.15 3.16
N PHE A 106 -12.14 12.00 4.35
CA PHE A 106 -12.89 11.90 5.60
C PHE A 106 -13.72 13.16 5.85
N ASN A 107 -13.09 14.33 5.81
CA ASN A 107 -13.74 15.61 6.06
C ASN A 107 -14.87 15.86 5.05
N HIS A 108 -14.61 15.61 3.77
CA HIS A 108 -15.60 15.78 2.71
C HIS A 108 -16.81 14.84 2.90
N ALA A 109 -16.57 13.57 3.23
CA ALA A 109 -17.64 12.60 3.48
C ALA A 109 -18.46 12.95 4.73
N MET A 110 -17.79 13.40 5.79
CA MET A 110 -18.44 13.84 7.03
C MET A 110 -19.29 15.09 6.80
N ASP A 111 -18.74 16.11 6.14
CA ASP A 111 -19.46 17.36 5.82
C ASP A 111 -20.70 17.07 4.98
N ARG A 112 -20.57 16.23 3.95
CA ARG A 112 -21.69 15.86 3.09
C ARG A 112 -22.81 15.15 3.86
N ARG A 113 -22.47 14.31 4.84
CA ARG A 113 -23.45 13.57 5.64
C ARG A 113 -24.12 14.44 6.70
N LEU A 114 -23.39 15.39 7.27
CA LEU A 114 -23.92 16.29 8.30
C LEU A 114 -24.58 17.55 7.73
N ALA A 115 -24.40 17.87 6.44
CA ALA A 115 -24.96 19.07 5.81
C ALA A 115 -26.50 19.16 5.88
N GLY A 116 -27.20 18.03 6.03
CA GLY A 116 -28.66 17.99 6.19
C GLY A 116 -29.14 17.91 7.64
N GLU A 117 -28.23 17.82 8.61
CA GLU A 117 -28.55 17.57 10.01
C GLU A 117 -28.54 18.88 10.81
N ASN A 118 -29.58 19.09 11.62
CA ASN A 118 -29.69 20.25 12.50
C ASN A 118 -28.89 20.02 13.80
N LEU A 119 -27.57 20.04 13.70
CA LEU A 119 -26.69 19.86 14.85
C LEU A 119 -26.55 21.16 15.68
N PRO A 120 -26.48 21.05 17.02
CA PRO A 120 -26.18 22.19 17.88
C PRO A 120 -24.84 22.86 17.53
N PRO A 121 -24.70 24.20 17.67
CA PRO A 121 -23.45 24.90 17.34
C PRO A 121 -22.22 24.37 18.08
N GLY A 122 -22.37 23.96 19.35
CA GLY A 122 -21.28 23.39 20.14
C GLY A 122 -20.76 22.04 19.62
N ALA A 123 -21.63 21.25 18.98
CA ALA A 123 -21.24 19.99 18.34
C ALA A 123 -20.40 20.26 17.08
N TRP A 124 -20.80 21.23 16.26
CA TRP A 124 -20.05 21.66 15.09
C TRP A 124 -18.66 22.18 15.44
N GLN A 125 -18.55 23.03 16.47
CA GLN A 125 -17.26 23.56 16.92
C GLN A 125 -16.31 22.46 17.40
N SER A 126 -16.84 21.50 18.18
CA SER A 126 -16.08 20.35 18.66
C SER A 126 -15.60 19.46 17.50
N LEU A 127 -16.48 19.19 16.52
CA LEU A 127 -16.13 18.41 15.33
C LEU A 127 -15.04 19.10 14.51
N GLN A 128 -15.13 20.42 14.31
CA GLN A 128 -14.11 21.19 13.60
C GLN A 128 -12.75 21.14 14.30
N ALA A 129 -12.73 21.28 15.63
CA ALA A 129 -11.50 21.23 16.41
C ALA A 129 -10.82 19.85 16.40
N GLN A 130 -11.58 18.78 16.17
CA GLN A 130 -11.10 17.40 16.26
C GLN A 130 -10.99 16.66 14.91
N ARG A 131 -11.17 17.34 13.78
CA ARG A 131 -11.12 16.69 12.43
C ARG A 131 -9.85 15.90 12.17
N THR A 132 -8.72 16.36 12.69
CA THR A 132 -7.42 15.70 12.52
C THR A 132 -7.31 14.38 13.31
N LYS A 133 -8.19 14.14 14.29
CA LYS A 133 -8.28 12.88 15.04
C LYS A 133 -9.02 11.77 14.30
N LEU A 134 -9.69 12.07 13.18
CA LEU A 134 -10.39 11.10 12.34
C LEU A 134 -11.39 10.27 13.17
N ALA A 135 -11.27 8.94 13.17
CA ALA A 135 -12.12 8.03 13.95
C ALA A 135 -11.93 8.12 15.47
N ALA A 136 -10.86 8.76 15.95
CA ALA A 136 -10.57 8.93 17.38
C ALA A 136 -11.08 10.25 17.95
N ALA A 137 -11.94 10.98 17.22
CA ALA A 137 -12.59 12.18 17.75
C ALA A 137 -13.51 11.84 18.93
N SER A 138 -13.38 12.58 20.03
CA SER A 138 -14.18 12.45 21.24
C SER A 138 -15.30 13.48 21.25
N LEU A 139 -16.51 13.02 21.57
CA LEU A 139 -17.70 13.84 21.63
C LEU A 139 -17.93 14.35 23.06
N PRO A 140 -18.35 15.61 23.28
CA PRO A 140 -18.61 16.14 24.61
C PRO A 140 -19.63 15.31 25.40
N ASP A 141 -19.37 15.08 26.69
CA ASP A 141 -20.19 14.22 27.55
C ASP A 141 -21.59 14.79 27.82
N GLU A 142 -21.78 16.10 27.68
CA GLU A 142 -23.04 16.80 27.94
C GLU A 142 -24.06 16.72 26.78
N MET A 143 -23.72 16.07 25.66
CA MET A 143 -24.64 15.94 24.52
C MET A 143 -25.64 14.79 24.70
N ASP A 144 -26.83 14.99 24.12
CA ASP A 144 -27.87 13.97 24.03
C ASP A 144 -27.36 12.67 23.34
N HIS A 145 -27.83 11.52 23.82
CA HIS A 145 -27.39 10.20 23.36
C HIS A 145 -27.69 9.97 21.87
N MET A 146 -28.82 10.46 21.37
CA MET A 146 -29.20 10.30 19.96
C MET A 146 -28.27 11.11 19.05
N THR A 147 -27.94 12.33 19.45
CA THR A 147 -26.98 13.19 18.73
C THR A 147 -25.58 12.59 18.73
N LYS A 148 -25.12 12.07 19.88
CA LYS A 148 -23.83 11.37 19.98
C LYS A 148 -23.76 10.16 19.07
N GLN A 149 -24.82 9.35 19.03
CA GLN A 149 -24.88 8.16 18.18
C GLN A 149 -24.87 8.52 16.69
N LEU A 150 -25.65 9.54 16.28
CA LEU A 150 -25.66 10.05 14.90
C LEU A 150 -24.27 10.52 14.45
N ILE A 151 -23.62 11.35 15.27
CA ILE A 151 -22.29 11.87 14.97
C ILE A 151 -21.26 10.73 14.95
N GLY A 152 -21.30 9.82 15.93
CA GLY A 152 -20.39 8.68 16.00
C GLY A 152 -20.49 7.75 14.79
N GLN A 153 -21.72 7.40 14.37
CA GLN A 153 -21.95 6.63 13.15
C GLN A 153 -21.44 7.37 11.91
N THR A 154 -21.70 8.67 11.83
CA THR A 154 -21.24 9.49 10.71
C THR A 154 -19.71 9.54 10.62
N ILE A 155 -19.02 9.68 11.75
CA ILE A 155 -17.55 9.62 11.82
C ILE A 155 -17.06 8.26 11.35
N ALA A 156 -17.62 7.16 11.88
CA ALA A 156 -17.19 5.81 11.54
C ALA A 156 -17.36 5.51 10.04
N GLU A 157 -18.54 5.82 9.49
CA GLU A 157 -18.83 5.65 8.07
C GLU A 157 -17.96 6.55 7.18
N SER A 158 -17.58 7.74 7.65
CA SER A 158 -16.73 8.68 6.88
C SER A 158 -15.28 8.22 6.89
N PHE A 159 -14.84 7.65 8.01
CA PHE A 159 -13.53 7.02 8.13
C PHE A 159 -13.43 5.81 7.22
N VAL A 160 -14.42 4.91 7.23
CA VAL A 160 -14.45 3.74 6.34
C VAL A 160 -14.43 4.17 4.86
N HIS A 161 -15.17 5.21 4.49
CA HIS A 161 -15.14 5.73 3.13
C HIS A 161 -13.75 6.24 2.71
N ALA A 162 -13.12 7.06 3.55
CA ALA A 162 -11.77 7.58 3.31
C ALA A 162 -10.71 6.46 3.27
N PHE A 163 -10.85 5.47 4.16
CA PHE A 163 -9.99 4.29 4.20
C PHE A 163 -10.09 3.51 2.89
N ARG A 164 -11.31 3.24 2.39
CA ARG A 164 -11.53 2.55 1.11
C ARG A 164 -10.88 3.28 -0.06
N LEU A 165 -11.00 4.61 -0.13
CA LEU A 165 -10.35 5.40 -1.16
C LEU A 165 -8.82 5.26 -1.09
N THR A 166 -8.25 5.35 0.11
CA THR A 166 -6.81 5.20 0.34
C THR A 166 -6.31 3.81 -0.09
N MET A 167 -7.06 2.75 0.25
CA MET A 167 -6.76 1.39 -0.19
C MET A 167 -6.89 1.23 -1.70
N ALA A 168 -7.91 1.83 -2.33
CA ALA A 168 -8.07 1.79 -3.78
C ALA A 168 -6.88 2.43 -4.51
N ILE A 169 -6.38 3.57 -4.01
CA ILE A 169 -5.16 4.20 -4.54
C ILE A 169 -3.95 3.28 -4.39
N GLY A 170 -3.76 2.66 -3.22
CA GLY A 170 -2.70 1.68 -2.99
C GLY A 170 -2.79 0.49 -3.97
N GLY A 171 -3.99 -0.06 -4.16
CA GLY A 171 -4.25 -1.15 -5.10
C GLY A 171 -3.96 -0.75 -6.57
N MET A 172 -4.38 0.44 -6.98
CA MET A 172 -4.08 0.97 -8.32
C MET A 172 -2.58 1.15 -8.53
N LEU A 173 -1.86 1.74 -7.56
CA LEU A 173 -0.41 1.90 -7.65
C LEU A 173 0.32 0.56 -7.75
N ALA A 174 -0.13 -0.44 -6.98
CA ALA A 174 0.41 -1.80 -7.05
C ALA A 174 0.16 -2.46 -8.43
N ALA A 175 -1.05 -2.30 -8.99
CA ALA A 175 -1.38 -2.80 -10.32
C ALA A 175 -0.58 -2.09 -11.42
N VAL A 176 -0.42 -0.76 -11.33
CA VAL A 176 0.43 0.02 -12.23
C VAL A 176 1.88 -0.44 -12.12
N SER A 177 2.39 -0.71 -10.91
CA SER A 177 3.74 -1.24 -10.71
C SER A 177 3.93 -2.59 -11.41
N ALA A 178 2.96 -3.51 -11.31
CA ALA A 178 2.99 -4.78 -12.04
C ALA A 178 3.02 -4.56 -13.56
N MET A 179 2.22 -3.63 -14.08
CA MET A 179 2.20 -3.28 -15.50
C MET A 179 3.53 -2.69 -15.97
N VAL A 180 4.13 -1.79 -15.18
CA VAL A 180 5.45 -1.22 -15.46
C VAL A 180 6.51 -2.31 -15.49
N ALA A 181 6.52 -3.22 -14.51
CA ALA A 181 7.42 -4.37 -14.50
C ALA A 181 7.21 -5.27 -15.72
N TRP A 182 5.96 -5.49 -16.13
CA TRP A 182 5.63 -6.30 -17.31
C TRP A 182 6.17 -5.69 -18.61
N VAL A 183 6.04 -4.37 -18.78
CA VAL A 183 6.45 -3.66 -20.00
C VAL A 183 7.95 -3.43 -20.06
N LEU A 184 8.57 -2.99 -18.96
CA LEU A 184 9.96 -2.53 -18.95
C LEU A 184 10.97 -3.64 -18.69
N ILE A 185 10.60 -4.70 -17.96
CA ILE A 185 11.52 -5.82 -17.70
C ILE A 185 11.45 -6.75 -18.91
N GLY A 186 12.44 -6.60 -19.78
CA GLY A 186 12.69 -7.55 -20.87
C GLY A 186 13.03 -8.93 -20.32
N THR A 187 12.75 -9.98 -21.09
CA THR A 187 13.11 -11.38 -20.81
C THR A 187 14.62 -11.60 -20.97
N ALA A 188 15.43 -10.76 -20.32
CA ALA A 188 16.88 -10.72 -20.48
C ALA A 188 17.54 -11.57 -19.39
N GLY A 189 17.74 -12.85 -19.69
CA GLY A 189 18.51 -13.76 -18.83
C GLY A 189 18.99 -15.05 -19.49
N GLN A 190 18.43 -15.45 -20.65
CA GLN A 190 18.77 -16.74 -21.27
C GLN A 190 19.87 -16.73 -22.34
N LYS A 191 20.33 -15.56 -22.82
CA LYS A 191 21.21 -15.53 -24.02
C LYS A 191 22.72 -15.46 -23.77
N GLU A 192 23.19 -15.25 -22.54
CA GLU A 192 24.63 -15.06 -22.30
C GLU A 192 25.37 -16.30 -21.79
N ASN A 193 24.66 -17.24 -21.13
CA ASN A 193 25.32 -18.45 -20.59
C ASN A 193 25.49 -19.58 -21.62
N SER A 194 24.94 -19.43 -22.83
CA SER A 194 25.14 -20.35 -23.96
C SER A 194 26.37 -20.01 -24.82
N ARG A 195 27.14 -18.98 -24.45
CA ARG A 195 28.36 -18.55 -25.15
C ARG A 195 29.67 -18.77 -24.38
N ARG A 196 29.67 -19.56 -23.29
CA ARG A 196 30.95 -20.08 -22.76
C ARG A 196 31.31 -21.35 -23.55
N PRO A 197 32.35 -21.33 -24.42
CA PRO A 197 32.84 -22.55 -25.01
C PRO A 197 33.34 -23.48 -23.90
N LYS A 198 33.01 -24.77 -24.02
CA LYS A 198 33.60 -25.84 -23.21
C LYS A 198 35.10 -25.87 -23.50
N ALA A 199 35.89 -25.37 -22.55
CA ALA A 199 37.34 -25.42 -22.54
C ALA A 199 37.69 -25.69 -21.07
N PHE A 200 38.32 -26.78 -20.64
CA PHE A 200 38.91 -27.94 -21.29
C PHE A 200 38.48 -29.17 -20.47
N ALA A 201 38.05 -30.23 -21.15
CA ALA A 201 38.34 -31.58 -20.66
C ALA A 201 39.72 -31.90 -21.24
N ASP A 202 40.67 -32.16 -20.36
CA ASP A 202 41.77 -33.14 -20.47
C ASP A 202 42.60 -33.06 -19.18
#